data_AF-A0A955YUR9-F1
#
_entry.id   AF-A0A955YUR9-F1
#
_cell.length_a   1.000
_cell.length_b   1.000
_cell.length_c   1.000
_cell.angle_alpha   90.00
_cell.angle_beta   90.00
_cell.angle_gamma   90.00
#
_symmetry.space_group_name_H-M   'P 1'
#
loop_
_entity.id
_entity.type
_entity.pdbx_description
1 polymer ?
#
loop_
_entity_poly.entity_id
_entity_poly.type
_entity_poly.pdbx_seq_one_letter_code
_entity_poly.pdbx_strand_id
1 'polypeptide(L)'
;QLEDVLSDIQEITGRTAEGRGTLGRLTEDEDLASSVAGAADGLSEIIEPISRLQTIVGIQSEYNFLANSFKNYFELRIQPREDAYYLFQLINDPRGLTEYTQTTVRRSPPAAGEPAFSTETRVTTRDAFRFSLMIAKRIHFATFRFGILESTGGVGTDLHFVDDRLEVTGDVFALGEQAFPRLRLRAAFEIISKLWVIGGIDDALNSSFDFFLGLRLRFNDEDLKSILPFAGGLGP
;
A
#
# COMPACT_ATOMS: atom_id res chain seq x y z
N GLN A 1 50.42 -57.45 59.74
CA GLN A 1 50.22 -56.04 59.30
C GLN A 1 50.74 -55.78 57.88
N LEU A 2 51.02 -56.82 57.08
CA LEU A 2 51.20 -56.71 55.63
C LEU A 2 50.20 -57.61 54.85
N GLU A 3 49.41 -58.45 55.54
CA GLU A 3 48.27 -59.14 54.93
C GLU A 3 46.98 -58.30 54.80
N ASP A 4 46.75 -57.28 55.65
CA ASP A 4 45.49 -56.51 55.59
C ASP A 4 45.46 -55.45 54.46
N VAL A 5 46.60 -55.04 53.92
CA VAL A 5 46.68 -54.02 52.83
C VAL A 5 46.59 -54.65 51.43
N LEU A 6 46.76 -55.97 51.31
CA LEU A 6 46.69 -56.67 50.02
C LEU A 6 45.32 -57.32 49.74
N SER A 7 44.45 -57.45 50.74
CA SER A 7 43.04 -57.83 50.55
C SER A 7 42.19 -56.67 50.02
N ASP A 8 42.47 -55.44 50.46
CA ASP A 8 41.67 -54.26 50.11
C ASP A 8 41.89 -53.75 48.66
N ILE A 9 42.95 -54.18 47.97
CA ILE A 9 43.24 -53.75 46.59
C ILE A 9 42.57 -54.66 45.54
N GLN A 10 42.23 -55.92 45.88
CA GLN A 10 41.52 -56.82 44.96
C GLN A 10 39.99 -56.61 44.99
N GLU A 11 39.41 -56.11 46.08
CA GLU A 11 37.98 -55.78 46.13
C GLU A 11 37.64 -54.45 45.43
N ILE A 12 38.59 -53.52 45.35
CA ILE A 12 38.41 -52.20 44.71
C ILE A 12 38.54 -52.26 43.17
N THR A 13 39.26 -53.23 42.63
CA THR A 13 39.49 -53.33 41.18
C THR A 13 38.39 -54.14 40.44
N GLY A 14 37.60 -54.95 41.17
CA GLY A 14 36.48 -55.71 40.58
C GLY A 14 35.19 -54.90 40.38
N ARG A 15 34.89 -53.91 41.24
CA ARG A 15 33.64 -53.12 41.16
C ARG A 15 33.69 -51.96 40.16
N THR A 16 34.86 -51.62 39.63
CA THR A 16 35.04 -50.56 38.63
C THR A 16 34.76 -51.05 37.20
N ALA A 17 34.90 -52.35 36.92
CA ALA A 17 34.58 -52.92 35.61
C ALA A 17 33.06 -53.14 35.37
N GLU A 18 32.22 -53.02 36.40
CA GLU A 18 30.77 -53.25 36.31
C GLU A 18 29.89 -52.00 36.58
N GLY A 19 30.48 -50.80 36.72
CA GLY A 19 29.73 -49.54 36.63
C GLY A 19 28.62 -49.32 37.68
N ARG A 20 28.66 -49.93 38.86
CA ARG A 20 27.63 -49.71 39.91
C ARG A 20 28.19 -48.90 41.08
N GLY A 21 28.13 -47.57 40.94
CA GLY A 21 28.44 -46.62 42.02
C GLY A 21 28.19 -45.18 41.60
N THR A 22 27.84 -44.31 42.54
CA THR A 22 27.37 -42.91 42.32
C THR A 22 28.40 -41.94 41.74
N LEU A 23 29.59 -42.42 41.35
CA LEU A 23 30.56 -41.69 40.53
C LEU A 23 30.65 -42.20 39.08
N GLY A 24 29.99 -43.33 38.75
CA GLY A 24 29.76 -43.82 37.38
C GLY A 24 28.40 -43.42 36.79
N ARG A 25 27.42 -43.06 37.63
CA ARG A 25 26.15 -42.41 37.19
C ARG A 25 26.30 -40.92 36.88
N LEU A 26 27.52 -40.45 36.65
CA LEU A 26 27.80 -39.15 36.02
C LEU A 26 28.61 -39.34 34.73
N THR A 27 28.66 -40.56 34.19
CA THR A 27 29.26 -40.84 32.88
C THR A 27 28.32 -41.66 31.99
N GLU A 28 27.10 -41.89 32.44
CA GLU A 28 26.06 -42.58 31.67
C GLU A 28 24.70 -42.01 32.10
N ASP A 29 24.50 -40.74 31.73
CA ASP A 29 23.21 -40.04 31.63
C ASP A 29 23.38 -39.00 30.51
N GLU A 30 23.60 -39.47 29.28
CA GLU A 30 23.30 -38.68 28.07
C GLU A 30 21.82 -38.81 27.68
N ASP A 31 20.93 -38.97 28.66
CA ASP A 31 19.51 -38.56 28.56
C ASP A 31 19.32 -37.10 29.01
N LEU A 32 20.36 -36.26 28.84
CA LEU A 32 20.29 -34.80 28.96
C LEU A 32 20.83 -34.09 27.70
N ALA A 33 20.75 -34.73 26.53
CA ALA A 33 20.85 -34.08 25.23
C ALA A 33 19.51 -34.00 24.48
N SER A 34 18.39 -34.26 25.16
CA SER A 34 17.03 -34.15 24.60
C SER A 34 16.27 -32.89 25.02
N SER A 35 16.95 -31.86 25.54
CA SER A 35 16.31 -30.58 25.92
C SER A 35 16.97 -29.32 25.33
N VAL A 36 17.99 -29.46 24.48
CA VAL A 36 18.59 -28.34 23.73
C VAL A 36 18.64 -28.59 22.21
N ALA A 37 18.48 -29.82 21.74
CA ALA A 37 18.35 -30.11 20.30
C ALA A 37 16.91 -30.05 19.76
N GLY A 38 15.92 -29.68 20.59
CA GLY A 38 14.55 -29.36 20.14
C GLY A 38 14.22 -27.86 20.17
N ALA A 39 15.09 -27.05 20.76
CA ALA A 39 14.94 -25.59 20.82
C ALA A 39 15.78 -24.86 19.76
N ALA A 40 16.62 -25.57 19.01
CA ALA A 40 17.45 -25.00 17.95
C ALA A 40 16.87 -25.19 16.53
N ASP A 41 15.97 -26.17 16.31
CA ASP A 41 15.29 -26.36 15.02
C ASP A 41 13.90 -25.68 14.95
N GLY A 42 13.30 -25.34 16.10
CA GLY A 42 11.98 -24.69 16.17
C GLY A 42 11.98 -23.16 16.05
N LEU A 43 13.14 -22.52 15.92
CA LEU A 43 13.25 -21.06 15.79
C LEU A 43 13.45 -20.58 14.36
N SER A 44 13.61 -21.49 13.39
CA SER A 44 13.76 -21.15 11.97
C SER A 44 12.43 -21.15 11.20
N GLU A 45 11.33 -21.64 11.80
CA GLU A 45 10.04 -21.84 11.11
C GLU A 45 8.92 -20.88 11.58
N ILE A 46 9.20 -19.99 12.53
CA ILE A 46 8.33 -18.87 12.88
C ILE A 46 9.13 -17.57 12.79
N ILE A 47 9.59 -17.30 11.59
CA ILE A 47 9.58 -15.92 11.11
C ILE A 47 8.52 -15.92 10.02
N GLU A 48 7.23 -15.94 10.42
CA GLU A 48 6.24 -15.27 9.58
C GLU A 48 6.85 -13.91 9.26
N PRO A 49 6.89 -13.48 7.99
CA PRO A 49 7.22 -12.10 7.70
C PRO A 49 6.23 -11.28 8.51
N ILE A 50 6.69 -10.67 9.61
CA ILE A 50 5.98 -9.54 10.21
C ILE A 50 5.95 -8.57 9.05
N SER A 51 4.83 -8.56 8.34
CA SER A 51 4.66 -7.74 7.16
C SER A 51 4.86 -6.31 7.64
N ARG A 52 6.04 -5.75 7.32
CA ARG A 52 6.37 -4.41 7.76
C ARG A 52 5.43 -3.50 7.01
N LEU A 53 4.71 -2.68 7.75
CA LEU A 53 3.87 -1.65 7.19
C LEU A 53 4.76 -0.71 6.35
N GLN A 54 4.73 -0.86 5.03
CA GLN A 54 5.49 0.00 4.13
C GLN A 54 4.66 1.24 3.85
N THR A 55 5.27 2.41 4.03
CA THR A 55 4.65 3.68 3.69
C THR A 55 5.32 4.23 2.44
N ILE A 56 4.52 4.61 1.46
CA ILE A 56 5.00 5.23 0.22
C ILE A 56 4.35 6.60 0.09
N VAL A 57 5.17 7.61 -0.16
CA VAL A 57 4.74 8.97 -0.45
C VAL A 57 5.04 9.29 -1.91
N GLY A 58 4.07 9.86 -2.61
CA GLY A 58 4.18 10.25 -3.99
C GLY A 58 3.79 11.69 -4.23
N ILE A 59 4.46 12.33 -5.18
CA ILE A 59 4.06 13.63 -5.73
C ILE A 59 3.98 13.46 -7.23
N GLN A 60 2.90 13.92 -7.84
CA GLN A 60 2.69 13.83 -9.27
C GLN A 60 2.12 15.14 -9.81
N SER A 61 2.62 15.56 -10.96
CA SER A 61 2.15 16.74 -11.68
C SER A 61 1.90 16.37 -13.12
N GLU A 62 0.68 16.63 -13.59
CA GLU A 62 0.21 16.35 -14.94
C GLU A 62 -0.18 17.66 -15.61
N TYR A 63 0.33 17.92 -16.81
CA TYR A 63 -0.11 19.02 -17.65
C TYR A 63 -1.17 18.51 -18.62
N ASN A 64 -2.39 19.02 -18.46
CA ASN A 64 -3.52 18.78 -19.36
C ASN A 64 -3.44 19.78 -20.52
N PHE A 65 -3.36 19.27 -21.74
CA PHE A 65 -3.06 20.11 -22.91
C PHE A 65 -4.28 20.88 -23.42
N LEU A 66 -5.48 20.27 -23.39
CA LEU A 66 -6.69 20.93 -23.87
C LEU A 66 -7.22 21.92 -22.83
N ALA A 67 -7.19 21.55 -21.55
CA ALA A 67 -7.54 22.44 -20.46
C ALA A 67 -6.45 23.47 -20.11
N ASN A 68 -5.25 23.36 -20.68
CA ASN A 68 -4.09 24.23 -20.41
C ASN A 68 -3.86 24.46 -18.91
N SER A 69 -3.79 23.38 -18.14
CA SER A 69 -3.72 23.45 -16.67
C SER A 69 -2.90 22.32 -16.07
N PHE A 70 -2.29 22.59 -14.91
CA PHE A 70 -1.57 21.58 -14.15
C PHE A 70 -2.47 20.96 -13.10
N LYS A 71 -2.59 19.64 -13.15
CA LYS A 71 -3.22 18.83 -12.12
C LYS A 71 -2.16 18.20 -11.24
N ASN A 72 -2.24 18.45 -9.94
CA ASN A 72 -1.24 18.02 -8.97
C ASN A 72 -1.83 17.03 -7.98
N TYR A 73 -1.06 16.00 -7.65
CA TYR A 73 -1.43 14.92 -6.76
C TYR A 73 -0.38 14.79 -5.67
N PHE A 74 -0.83 14.76 -4.43
CA PHE A 74 -0.10 14.23 -3.31
C PHE A 74 -0.67 12.85 -2.98
N GLU A 75 0.18 11.84 -2.92
CA GLU A 75 -0.19 10.44 -2.69
C GLU A 75 0.46 9.95 -1.39
N LEU A 76 -0.34 9.30 -0.56
CA LEU A 76 0.10 8.52 0.59
C LEU A 76 -0.48 7.11 0.45
N ARG A 77 0.41 6.12 0.37
CA ARG A 77 0.07 4.72 0.28
C ARG A 77 0.60 3.98 1.49
N ILE A 78 -0.28 3.19 2.10
CA ILE A 78 0.04 2.33 3.24
C ILE A 78 -0.13 0.89 2.78
N GLN A 79 0.93 0.09 2.85
CA GLN A 79 0.95 -1.30 2.42
C GLN A 79 1.16 -2.20 3.63
N PRO A 80 0.07 -2.73 4.24
CA PRO A 80 0.18 -3.67 5.35
C PRO A 80 0.65 -5.05 4.90
N ARG A 81 0.55 -5.36 3.60
CA ARG A 81 0.92 -6.64 2.97
C ARG A 81 1.48 -6.35 1.58
N GLU A 82 2.23 -7.30 1.03
CA GLU A 82 2.76 -7.20 -0.34
C GLU A 82 1.65 -7.16 -1.40
N ASP A 83 0.51 -7.81 -1.14
CA ASP A 83 -0.60 -7.93 -2.09
C ASP A 83 -1.73 -6.90 -1.88
N ALA A 84 -1.66 -6.03 -0.87
CA ALA A 84 -2.75 -5.11 -0.55
C ALA A 84 -2.26 -3.76 -0.04
N TYR A 85 -2.94 -2.68 -0.45
CA TYR A 85 -2.64 -1.34 0.03
C TYR A 85 -3.87 -0.45 0.16
N TYR A 86 -3.74 0.54 1.03
CA TYR A 86 -4.65 1.67 1.15
C TYR A 86 -4.02 2.90 0.52
N LEU A 87 -4.79 3.62 -0.28
CA LEU A 87 -4.35 4.79 -1.03
C LEU A 87 -5.16 6.01 -0.60
N PHE A 88 -4.43 7.03 -0.17
CA PHE A 88 -4.93 8.36 0.15
C PHE A 88 -4.33 9.34 -0.84
N GLN A 89 -5.15 10.18 -1.47
CA GLN A 89 -4.65 11.23 -2.35
C GLN A 89 -5.32 12.56 -2.06
N LEU A 90 -4.54 13.63 -2.14
CA LEU A 90 -5.03 15.00 -2.20
C LEU A 90 -4.70 15.57 -3.57
N ILE A 91 -5.70 16.15 -4.23
CA ILE A 91 -5.66 16.44 -5.65
C ILE A 91 -6.06 17.89 -5.86
N ASN A 92 -5.17 18.66 -6.48
CA ASN A 92 -5.48 20.00 -6.97
C ASN A 92 -5.73 19.90 -8.47
N ASP A 93 -6.97 20.09 -8.89
CA ASP A 93 -7.38 20.12 -10.30
C ASP A 93 -8.04 21.49 -10.59
N PRO A 94 -7.34 22.41 -11.29
CA PRO A 94 -7.87 23.73 -11.66
C PRO A 94 -9.08 23.67 -12.59
N ARG A 95 -9.43 22.48 -13.12
CA ARG A 95 -10.68 22.26 -13.85
C ARG A 95 -11.90 22.28 -12.92
N GLY A 96 -11.68 22.38 -11.61
CA GLY A 96 -12.69 22.60 -10.57
C GLY A 96 -13.54 21.37 -10.26
N LEU A 97 -14.23 21.34 -9.12
CA LEU A 97 -15.22 20.32 -8.78
C LEU A 97 -16.58 20.74 -9.36
N THR A 98 -17.10 20.04 -10.38
CA THR A 98 -18.42 20.35 -10.96
C THR A 98 -19.52 19.69 -10.13
N GLU A 99 -20.15 20.44 -9.23
CA GLU A 99 -21.29 19.98 -8.44
C GLU A 99 -22.59 20.23 -9.22
N TYR A 100 -23.32 19.16 -9.54
CA TYR A 100 -24.63 19.24 -10.19
C TYR A 100 -25.73 19.20 -9.12
N THR A 101 -26.28 20.36 -8.74
CA THR A 101 -27.44 20.42 -7.84
C THR A 101 -28.73 20.55 -8.65
N GLN A 102 -29.52 19.48 -8.71
CA GLN A 102 -30.85 19.52 -9.32
C GLN A 102 -31.88 19.98 -8.29
N THR A 103 -32.41 21.20 -8.43
CA THR A 103 -33.48 21.70 -7.56
C THR A 103 -34.79 21.67 -8.34
N THR A 104 -35.74 20.86 -7.87
CA THR A 104 -37.09 20.85 -8.44
C THR A 104 -37.91 21.93 -7.74
N VAL A 105 -38.24 23.00 -8.46
CA VAL A 105 -39.08 24.08 -7.93
C VAL A 105 -40.53 23.80 -8.32
N ARG A 106 -41.37 23.55 -7.31
CA ARG A 106 -42.83 23.43 -7.49
C ARG A 106 -43.48 24.77 -7.18
N ARG A 107 -44.09 25.41 -8.18
CA ARG A 107 -44.84 26.67 -8.00
C ARG A 107 -46.34 26.34 -7.92
N SER A 108 -47.01 26.77 -6.85
CA SER A 108 -48.46 26.55 -6.67
C SER A 108 -49.11 27.78 -6.05
N PRO A 109 -50.04 28.47 -6.75
CA PRO A 109 -50.54 28.17 -8.10
C PRO A 109 -49.55 28.59 -9.22
N PRO A 110 -49.51 27.88 -10.36
CA PRO A 110 -48.72 28.27 -11.53
C PRO A 110 -49.36 29.48 -12.27
N ALA A 111 -48.54 30.32 -12.91
CA ALA A 111 -49.03 31.39 -13.78
C ALA A 111 -49.66 30.80 -15.06
N ALA A 112 -50.63 31.50 -15.65
CA ALA A 112 -51.35 31.02 -16.84
C ALA A 112 -50.37 30.79 -18.01
N GLY A 113 -50.24 29.54 -18.44
CA GLY A 113 -49.34 29.13 -19.53
C GLY A 113 -47.98 28.56 -19.08
N GLU A 114 -47.67 28.53 -17.78
CA GLU A 114 -46.42 27.96 -17.27
C GLU A 114 -46.63 26.54 -16.66
N PRO A 115 -45.68 25.60 -16.87
CA PRO A 115 -45.76 24.28 -16.23
C PRO A 115 -45.65 24.39 -14.71
N ALA A 116 -46.44 23.58 -13.98
CA ALA A 116 -46.43 23.53 -12.51
C ALA A 116 -45.10 23.07 -11.88
N PHE A 117 -44.22 22.53 -12.71
CA PHE A 117 -42.91 21.99 -12.37
C PHE A 117 -41.87 22.64 -13.27
N SER A 118 -40.84 23.23 -12.66
CA SER A 118 -39.62 23.64 -13.37
C SER A 118 -38.43 22.94 -12.71
N THR A 119 -37.63 22.25 -13.51
CA THR A 119 -36.39 21.62 -13.07
C THR A 119 -35.26 22.60 -13.31
N GLU A 120 -34.69 23.14 -12.24
CA GLU A 120 -33.51 24.01 -12.33
C GLU A 120 -32.27 23.20 -11.98
N THR A 121 -31.43 22.93 -12.98
CA THR A 121 -30.13 22.29 -12.79
C THR A 121 -29.09 23.38 -12.54
N ARG A 122 -28.63 23.50 -11.29
CA ARG A 122 -27.56 24.43 -10.92
C ARG A 122 -26.23 23.69 -10.98
N VAL A 123 -25.36 24.13 -11.88
CA VAL A 123 -23.97 23.65 -11.99
C VAL A 123 -23.08 24.61 -11.20
N THR A 124 -22.53 24.16 -10.08
CA THR A 124 -21.58 24.96 -9.29
C THR A 124 -20.20 24.35 -9.43
N THR A 125 -19.28 25.05 -10.12
CA THR A 125 -17.87 24.65 -10.18
C THR A 125 -17.11 25.41 -9.11
N ARG A 126 -16.52 24.71 -8.13
CA ARG A 126 -15.67 25.33 -7.09
C ARG A 126 -14.23 24.85 -7.23
N ASP A 127 -13.29 25.78 -7.12
CA ASP A 127 -11.86 25.48 -6.93
C ASP A 127 -11.65 24.95 -5.51
N ALA A 128 -11.83 23.64 -5.36
CA ALA A 128 -11.60 22.91 -4.13
C ALA A 128 -10.67 21.73 -4.39
N PHE A 129 -9.82 21.41 -3.41
CA PHE A 129 -9.06 20.17 -3.45
C PHE A 129 -10.02 18.97 -3.50
N ARG A 130 -9.73 18.01 -4.37
CA ARG A 130 -10.38 16.70 -4.39
C ARG A 130 -9.55 15.72 -3.57
N PHE A 131 -10.17 14.64 -3.11
CA PHE A 131 -9.45 13.59 -2.39
C PHE A 131 -9.80 12.20 -2.92
N SER A 132 -8.90 11.24 -2.75
CA SER A 132 -9.18 9.83 -3.07
C SER A 132 -8.88 8.95 -1.87
N LEU A 133 -9.73 7.96 -1.64
CA LEU A 133 -9.59 6.92 -0.62
C LEU A 133 -9.90 5.58 -1.28
N MET A 134 -8.87 4.82 -1.62
CA MET A 134 -9.02 3.55 -2.36
C MET A 134 -8.41 2.40 -1.58
N ILE A 135 -9.07 1.24 -1.64
CA ILE A 135 -8.50 -0.04 -1.24
C ILE A 135 -8.04 -0.75 -2.50
N ALA A 136 -6.86 -1.34 -2.46
CA ALA A 136 -6.28 -2.04 -3.58
C ALA A 136 -5.82 -3.45 -3.21
N LYS A 137 -5.97 -4.37 -4.17
CA LYS A 137 -5.44 -5.73 -4.08
C LYS A 137 -4.73 -6.11 -5.37
N ARG A 138 -3.49 -6.57 -5.26
CA ARG A 138 -2.66 -7.08 -6.34
C ARG A 138 -2.83 -8.58 -6.50
N ILE A 139 -3.02 -9.02 -7.73
CA ILE A 139 -3.16 -10.40 -8.15
C ILE A 139 -2.25 -10.59 -9.37
N HIS A 140 -1.10 -11.25 -9.18
CA HIS A 140 -0.07 -11.36 -10.21
C HIS A 140 0.33 -9.97 -10.77
N PHE A 141 0.10 -9.75 -12.06
CA PHE A 141 0.48 -8.54 -12.80
C PHE A 141 -0.59 -7.44 -12.72
N ALA A 142 -1.74 -7.68 -12.10
CA ALA A 142 -2.85 -6.74 -12.06
C ALA A 142 -3.21 -6.35 -10.63
N THR A 143 -3.37 -5.05 -10.38
CA THR A 143 -3.90 -4.51 -9.13
C THR A 143 -5.27 -3.94 -9.38
N PHE A 144 -6.25 -4.40 -8.62
CA PHE A 144 -7.61 -3.87 -8.65
C PHE A 144 -7.82 -2.92 -7.49
N ARG A 145 -8.49 -1.80 -7.76
CA ARG A 145 -8.76 -0.74 -6.79
C ARG A 145 -10.24 -0.40 -6.79
N PHE A 146 -10.77 -0.13 -5.60
CA PHE A 146 -12.16 0.28 -5.41
C PHE A 146 -12.25 1.29 -4.26
N GLY A 147 -13.12 2.29 -4.41
CA GLY A 147 -13.39 3.26 -3.34
C GLY A 147 -13.78 4.62 -3.88
N ILE A 148 -13.27 5.65 -3.21
CA ILE A 148 -13.46 7.05 -3.58
C ILE A 148 -12.29 7.50 -4.43
N LEU A 149 -12.57 7.95 -5.65
CA LEU A 149 -11.60 8.52 -6.58
C LEU A 149 -12.03 9.94 -6.95
N GLU A 150 -11.17 10.92 -6.67
CA GLU A 150 -11.42 12.34 -6.94
C GLU A 150 -12.73 12.87 -6.35
N SER A 151 -12.99 12.54 -5.08
CA SER A 151 -14.20 12.87 -4.32
C SER A 151 -15.49 12.20 -4.83
N THR A 152 -15.37 11.26 -5.77
CA THR A 152 -16.49 10.50 -6.36
C THR A 152 -16.32 9.01 -6.11
N GLY A 153 -17.30 8.18 -6.44
CA GLY A 153 -17.12 6.72 -6.47
C GLY A 153 -16.34 6.27 -7.71
N GLY A 154 -15.41 5.33 -7.56
CA GLY A 154 -14.64 4.83 -8.69
C GLY A 154 -14.01 3.46 -8.49
N VAL A 155 -13.60 2.88 -9.61
CA VAL A 155 -12.84 1.63 -9.70
C VAL A 155 -11.61 1.86 -10.57
N GLY A 156 -10.53 1.17 -10.27
CA GLY A 156 -9.28 1.28 -11.01
C GLY A 156 -8.61 -0.07 -11.20
N THR A 157 -7.83 -0.19 -12.25
CA THR A 157 -6.96 -1.34 -12.52
C THR A 157 -5.58 -0.83 -12.88
N ASP A 158 -4.54 -1.28 -12.17
CA ASP A 158 -3.14 -1.02 -12.51
C ASP A 158 -2.51 -2.32 -13.03
N LEU A 159 -2.06 -2.32 -14.27
CA LEU A 159 -1.30 -3.43 -14.86
C LEU A 159 0.19 -3.11 -14.76
N HIS A 160 0.95 -4.04 -14.18
CA HIS A 160 2.38 -3.87 -13.95
C HIS A 160 3.18 -4.75 -14.90
N PHE A 161 4.18 -4.16 -15.53
CA PHE A 161 5.06 -4.80 -16.50
C PHE A 161 6.52 -4.41 -16.22
N VAL A 162 7.44 -5.22 -16.75
CA VAL A 162 8.89 -4.94 -16.70
C VAL A 162 9.36 -4.73 -15.24
N ASP A 163 9.10 -5.71 -14.38
CA ASP A 163 9.44 -5.64 -12.95
C ASP A 163 8.89 -4.38 -12.26
N ASP A 164 7.61 -4.11 -12.51
CA ASP A 164 6.89 -2.94 -12.02
C ASP A 164 7.47 -1.59 -12.48
N ARG A 165 8.32 -1.53 -13.52
CA ARG A 165 8.82 -0.25 -14.08
C ARG A 165 7.87 0.41 -15.06
N LEU A 166 6.92 -0.34 -15.61
CA LEU A 166 5.85 0.15 -16.47
C LEU A 166 4.51 -0.15 -15.82
N GLU A 167 3.76 0.89 -15.49
CA GLU A 167 2.45 0.83 -14.85
C GLU A 167 1.40 1.39 -15.83
N VAL A 168 0.43 0.57 -16.23
CA VAL A 168 -0.70 1.00 -17.06
C VAL A 168 -1.96 0.98 -16.21
N THR A 169 -2.49 2.16 -15.93
CA THR A 169 -3.67 2.36 -15.09
C THR A 169 -4.89 2.67 -15.95
N GLY A 170 -6.00 1.98 -15.70
CA GLY A 170 -7.32 2.35 -16.16
C GLY A 170 -8.25 2.65 -14.99
N ASP A 171 -8.84 3.84 -14.96
CA ASP A 171 -9.77 4.31 -13.94
C ASP A 171 -11.14 4.62 -14.55
N VAL A 172 -12.21 4.22 -13.87
CA VAL A 172 -13.59 4.59 -14.18
C VAL A 172 -14.23 5.18 -12.92
N PHE A 173 -14.70 6.41 -12.98
CA PHE A 173 -15.21 7.13 -11.81
C PHE A 173 -16.24 8.21 -12.17
N ALA A 174 -16.73 8.94 -11.17
CA ALA A 174 -17.74 9.99 -11.32
C ALA A 174 -19.05 9.51 -11.97
N LEU A 175 -19.50 8.31 -11.59
CA LEU A 175 -20.78 7.74 -12.01
C LEU A 175 -21.93 8.64 -11.55
N GLY A 176 -22.72 9.14 -12.50
CA GLY A 176 -23.89 9.98 -12.21
C GLY A 176 -23.61 11.48 -12.08
N GLU A 177 -22.37 11.94 -12.25
CA GLU A 177 -22.07 13.38 -12.36
C GLU A 177 -22.27 13.90 -13.79
N GLN A 178 -21.99 13.07 -14.80
CA GLN A 178 -22.15 13.40 -16.22
C GLN A 178 -22.97 12.31 -16.94
N ALA A 179 -23.24 12.52 -18.24
CA ALA A 179 -23.94 11.56 -19.09
C ALA A 179 -23.22 10.20 -19.16
N PHE A 180 -21.89 10.22 -19.18
CA PHE A 180 -21.04 9.02 -19.12
C PHE A 180 -20.06 9.12 -17.94
N PRO A 181 -19.69 7.98 -17.33
CA PRO A 181 -18.62 7.97 -16.33
C PRO A 181 -17.31 8.46 -16.93
N ARG A 182 -16.47 9.07 -16.10
CA ARG A 182 -15.15 9.52 -16.52
C ARG A 182 -14.23 8.31 -16.62
N LEU A 183 -13.72 8.07 -17.83
CA LEU A 183 -12.72 7.05 -18.12
C LEU A 183 -11.36 7.72 -18.26
N ARG A 184 -10.39 7.30 -17.45
CA ARG A 184 -9.00 7.76 -17.54
C ARG A 184 -8.09 6.57 -17.80
N LEU A 185 -7.21 6.71 -18.79
CA LEU A 185 -6.13 5.76 -19.05
C LEU A 185 -4.79 6.47 -18.86
N ARG A 186 -3.88 5.85 -18.13
CA ARG A 186 -2.57 6.40 -17.81
C ARG A 186 -1.50 5.32 -18.02
N ALA A 187 -0.40 5.69 -18.66
CA ALA A 187 0.82 4.91 -18.68
C ALA A 187 1.90 5.67 -17.91
N ALA A 188 2.61 5.00 -17.03
CA ALA A 188 3.72 5.54 -16.27
C ALA A 188 4.95 4.65 -16.45
N PHE A 189 6.09 5.24 -16.77
CA PHE A 189 7.35 4.52 -16.95
C PHE A 189 8.46 5.11 -16.07
N GLU A 190 9.15 4.26 -15.32
CA GLU A 190 10.28 4.65 -14.48
C GLU A 190 11.55 4.86 -15.32
N ILE A 191 11.88 6.14 -15.53
CA ILE A 191 13.05 6.55 -16.31
C ILE A 191 14.33 6.51 -15.47
N ILE A 192 14.24 6.89 -14.21
CA ILE A 192 15.32 6.93 -13.21
C ILE A 192 14.68 6.48 -11.90
N SER A 193 15.44 5.83 -11.01
CA SER A 193 14.92 5.40 -9.71
C SER A 193 14.11 6.50 -9.04
N LYS A 194 12.85 6.19 -8.71
CA LYS A 194 11.87 7.09 -8.05
C LYS A 194 11.27 8.16 -8.95
N LEU A 195 11.77 8.36 -10.18
CA LEU A 195 11.27 9.34 -11.16
C LEU A 195 10.60 8.66 -12.36
N TRP A 196 9.35 9.01 -12.55
CA TRP A 196 8.48 8.44 -13.54
C TRP A 196 7.99 9.49 -14.52
N VAL A 197 7.97 9.14 -15.81
CA VAL A 197 7.26 9.90 -16.83
C VAL A 197 5.87 9.30 -16.98
N ILE A 198 4.86 10.15 -17.09
CA ILE A 198 3.47 9.75 -17.16
C ILE A 198 2.85 10.39 -18.40
N GLY A 199 2.10 9.61 -19.17
CA GLY A 199 1.25 10.13 -20.23
C GLY A 199 -0.09 9.39 -20.25
N GLY A 200 -1.12 10.05 -20.75
CA GLY A 200 -2.44 9.41 -20.80
C GLY A 200 -3.53 10.30 -21.36
N ILE A 201 -4.75 9.78 -21.24
CA ILE A 201 -5.99 10.46 -21.58
C ILE A 201 -6.89 10.50 -20.36
N ASP A 202 -7.55 11.63 -20.15
CA ASP A 202 -8.54 11.86 -19.11
C ASP A 202 -9.92 12.05 -19.77
N ASP A 203 -10.96 11.57 -19.09
CA ASP A 203 -12.34 11.78 -19.48
C ASP A 203 -12.72 11.37 -20.92
N ALA A 204 -12.22 10.19 -21.33
CA ALA A 204 -12.30 9.70 -22.72
C ALA A 204 -13.71 9.51 -23.29
N LEU A 205 -14.75 9.50 -22.44
CA LEU A 205 -16.13 9.24 -22.83
C LEU A 205 -17.00 10.51 -22.87
N ASN A 206 -16.47 11.65 -22.44
CA ASN A 206 -17.22 12.91 -22.36
C ASN A 206 -16.57 14.00 -23.23
N SER A 207 -17.29 15.09 -23.44
CA SER A 207 -16.77 16.26 -24.18
C SER A 207 -15.64 16.99 -23.45
N SER A 208 -15.45 16.71 -22.17
CA SER A 208 -14.34 17.17 -21.33
C SER A 208 -13.07 16.32 -21.46
N PHE A 209 -12.97 15.52 -22.53
CA PHE A 209 -11.77 14.79 -22.92
C PHE A 209 -10.52 15.66 -22.88
N ASP A 210 -9.44 15.09 -22.34
CA ASP A 210 -8.12 15.70 -22.36
C ASP A 210 -7.04 14.63 -22.53
N PHE A 211 -5.86 15.06 -22.95
CA PHE A 211 -4.65 14.26 -22.87
C PHE A 211 -3.64 15.00 -22.00
N PHE A 212 -2.81 14.23 -21.30
CA PHE A 212 -1.87 14.80 -20.36
C PHE A 212 -0.50 14.15 -20.44
N LEU A 213 0.50 14.93 -20.03
CA LEU A 213 1.87 14.49 -19.83
C LEU A 213 2.36 15.03 -18.49
N GLY A 214 3.09 14.22 -17.74
CA GLY A 214 3.48 14.57 -16.39
C GLY A 214 4.67 13.81 -15.87
N LEU A 215 5.03 14.15 -14.64
CA LEU A 215 6.08 13.49 -13.87
C LEU A 215 5.52 13.02 -12.53
N ARG A 216 6.08 11.92 -12.03
CA ARG A 216 5.79 11.41 -10.69
C ARG A 216 7.08 11.06 -9.97
N LEU A 217 7.14 11.48 -8.72
CA LEU A 217 8.13 11.07 -7.75
C LEU A 217 7.47 10.13 -6.74
N ARG A 218 8.11 9.00 -6.42
CA ARG A 218 7.60 8.02 -5.44
C ARG A 218 8.74 7.58 -4.52
N PHE A 219 8.56 7.75 -3.22
CA PHE A 219 9.54 7.44 -2.18
C PHE A 219 8.94 6.46 -1.18
N ASN A 220 9.68 5.41 -0.81
CA ASN A 220 9.28 4.52 0.28
C ASN A 220 9.81 5.01 1.65
N ASP A 221 9.47 4.33 2.73
CA ASP A 221 9.87 4.72 4.09
C ASP A 221 11.38 4.63 4.32
N GLU A 222 12.08 3.76 3.59
CA GLU A 222 13.55 3.66 3.62
C GLU A 222 14.19 4.92 2.99
N ASP A 223 13.65 5.40 1.88
CA ASP A 223 14.08 6.62 1.22
C ASP A 223 13.81 7.85 2.08
N LEU A 224 12.65 7.91 2.72
CA LEU A 224 12.27 9.03 3.59
C LEU A 224 13.22 9.16 4.79
N LYS A 225 13.65 8.04 5.39
CA LYS A 225 14.63 8.04 6.48
C LYS A 225 15.98 8.63 6.07
N SER A 226 16.33 8.60 4.79
CA SER A 226 17.58 9.19 4.26
C SER A 226 17.47 10.68 3.93
N ILE A 227 16.26 11.19 3.68
CA ILE A 227 16.00 12.59 3.31
C ILE A 227 15.62 13.44 4.53
N LEU A 228 14.90 12.84 5.49
CA LEU A 228 14.52 13.47 6.76
C LEU A 228 15.66 13.83 7.75
N PRO A 229 16.90 13.29 7.70
CA PRO A 229 17.99 13.75 8.55
C PRO A 229 18.35 15.22 8.34
N PHE A 230 17.95 15.81 7.20
CA PHE A 230 18.19 17.22 6.89
C PHE A 230 17.05 18.17 7.32
N ALA A 231 15.94 17.63 7.83
CA ALA A 231 14.82 18.42 8.36
C ALA A 231 14.76 18.44 9.90
N GLY A 232 15.55 17.61 10.58
CA GLY A 232 15.62 17.47 12.05
C GLY A 232 16.70 18.29 12.73
N GLY A 233 17.22 19.35 12.09
CA GLY A 233 18.22 20.26 12.63
C GLY A 233 17.65 21.52 13.30
N LEU A 234 16.42 21.47 13.81
CA LEU A 234 15.87 22.52 14.67
C LEU A 234 15.50 21.90 16.01
N GLY A 235 16.47 21.91 16.91
CA GLY A 235 16.23 21.85 18.35
C GLY A 235 15.35 23.00 18.81
N PRO A 236 14.77 22.85 19.99
CA PRO A 236 15.38 23.48 21.16
C PRO A 236 16.08 22.49 22.09
#